data_AF-A0A7C6YWC1-F1
#
_entry.id   AF-A0A7C6YWC1-F1
#
_cell.length_a   1.000
_cell.length_b   1.000
_cell.length_c   1.000
_cell.angle_alpha   90.00
_cell.angle_beta   90.00
_cell.angle_gamma   90.00
#
_symmetry.space_group_name_H-M   'P 1'
#
loop_
_entity.id
_entity.type
_entity.pdbx_description
1 polymer ?
#
loop_
_entity_poly.entity_id
_entity_poly.type
_entity_poly.pdbx_seq_one_letter_code
_entity_poly.pdbx_strand_id
1 'polypeptide(L)'
;MIGYVCKYTPLEILKAFGETPVMLCPKQGLSDEISLSLFHNNMCSYAKAALQAVIEQEIDEIVLTTCCDSIERLYDVLQTRVKFAYIIDLPRKTDQEAIKLYTKALKDFINTYSEYKKTSFNWDLFQDIWYEEYANRVVLPNEYIALAGARFDEEILNWLEKRTSVPVVNLSCTGKLRLGKWQDNEDLLQGYSESLLNSYPCKRMFSARDHFLSARKPQGIIYNTISFCDFYGFEYAKLKRETEIPLVKIETDYSSSISGQIATRIDAFLETLDIKEKNTKGTGHYFAGIDSGSTSTNAVIVDAEGKILGYGILPTGAKPTLSARLVFEEALKKAGIQEDEIADIVATGYGRISIPFASRAVTEITCHGKGAFYCNNSVRSIIDIGGQDSKAIRLDDNGNVIDFVMNDKCSAGTGRFLELMAEALEIPLEEIGENFDQEGPNEEITITSMCTVFAQSEVVSLVAQNKDQRDIIFALNRSVASKAISLLDRIGRESAYMMTGGVAKNAGVVLELEKRIGEKLIIPEEPQIIGAYGAALIASGK
;
A
#
# COMPACT_ATOMS: atom_id res chain seq x y z
N MET A 1 4.97 -8.35 -33.93
CA MET A 1 4.70 -8.05 -32.49
C MET A 1 3.99 -6.73 -32.45
N ILE A 2 2.86 -6.66 -31.75
CA ILE A 2 2.03 -5.46 -31.72
C ILE A 2 1.70 -5.08 -30.27
N GLY A 3 1.99 -3.85 -29.88
CA GLY A 3 1.78 -3.35 -28.54
C GLY A 3 0.33 -2.97 -28.28
N TYR A 4 -0.15 -3.17 -27.05
CA TYR A 4 -1.44 -2.64 -26.58
C TYR A 4 -1.44 -2.36 -25.07
N VAL A 5 -2.41 -1.59 -24.61
CA VAL A 5 -2.50 -1.17 -23.19
C VAL A 5 -3.83 -1.52 -22.51
N CYS A 6 -4.90 -1.71 -23.28
CA CYS A 6 -6.27 -1.78 -22.78
C CYS A 6 -6.85 -3.19 -22.94
N LYS A 7 -7.65 -3.64 -21.98
CA LYS A 7 -8.36 -4.93 -22.08
C LYS A 7 -9.44 -4.96 -23.17
N TYR A 8 -9.93 -3.79 -23.59
CA TYR A 8 -10.85 -3.65 -24.71
C TYR A 8 -10.11 -3.60 -26.06
N THR A 9 -8.79 -3.83 -26.10
CA THR A 9 -8.12 -4.05 -27.38
C THR A 9 -8.53 -5.42 -27.93
N PRO A 10 -8.86 -5.54 -29.23
CA PRO A 10 -9.35 -6.80 -29.80
C PRO A 10 -8.20 -7.79 -30.08
N LEU A 11 -7.75 -8.50 -29.07
CA LEU A 11 -6.56 -9.37 -29.15
C LEU A 11 -6.75 -10.53 -30.14
N GLU A 12 -7.94 -11.11 -30.19
CA GLU A 12 -8.28 -12.24 -31.05
C GLU A 12 -8.24 -11.84 -32.53
N ILE A 13 -8.66 -10.61 -32.86
CA ILE A 13 -8.50 -10.05 -34.22
C ILE A 13 -7.02 -9.96 -34.58
N LEU A 14 -6.17 -9.45 -33.68
CA LEU A 14 -4.73 -9.34 -33.92
C LEU A 14 -4.09 -10.72 -34.12
N LYS A 15 -4.43 -11.69 -33.28
CA LYS A 15 -3.97 -13.08 -33.42
C LYS A 15 -4.41 -13.70 -34.75
N ALA A 16 -5.61 -13.39 -35.23
CA ALA A 16 -6.11 -13.87 -36.52
C ALA A 16 -5.38 -13.26 -37.74
N PHE A 17 -4.71 -12.11 -37.56
CA PHE A 17 -3.73 -11.59 -38.54
C PHE A 17 -2.35 -12.27 -38.45
N GLY A 18 -2.15 -13.22 -37.53
CA GLY A 18 -0.87 -13.86 -37.26
C GLY A 18 0.07 -13.05 -36.36
N GLU A 19 -0.43 -11.99 -35.73
CA GLU A 19 0.38 -11.17 -34.83
C GLU A 19 0.49 -11.75 -33.43
N THR A 20 1.58 -11.40 -32.75
CA THR A 20 1.76 -11.65 -31.32
C THR A 20 1.48 -10.36 -30.55
N PRO A 21 0.27 -10.19 -29.96
CA PRO A 21 -0.06 -9.01 -29.18
C PRO A 21 0.67 -9.02 -27.82
N VAL A 22 1.36 -7.93 -27.50
CA VAL A 22 2.12 -7.76 -26.27
C VAL A 22 1.49 -6.64 -25.45
N MET A 23 1.06 -6.95 -24.22
CA MET A 23 0.58 -5.92 -23.32
C MET A 23 1.79 -5.10 -22.87
N LEU A 24 1.74 -3.79 -23.04
CA LEU A 24 2.77 -2.90 -22.51
C LEU A 24 2.67 -2.88 -20.99
N CYS A 25 3.52 -3.70 -20.37
CA CYS A 25 3.80 -3.71 -18.94
C CYS A 25 5.23 -3.20 -18.75
N PRO A 26 5.40 -1.88 -18.58
CA PRO A 26 6.71 -1.29 -18.35
C PRO A 26 7.33 -1.91 -17.11
N LYS A 27 8.60 -2.32 -17.19
CA LYS A 27 9.35 -2.72 -16.00
C LYS A 27 9.51 -1.52 -15.07
N GLN A 28 9.62 -1.77 -13.78
CA GLN A 28 9.84 -0.70 -12.80
C GLN A 28 11.27 -0.15 -12.92
N GLY A 29 11.46 1.14 -12.60
CA GLY A 29 12.80 1.76 -12.57
C GLY A 29 13.31 2.26 -13.93
N LEU A 30 12.40 2.50 -14.87
CA LEU A 30 12.70 3.08 -16.17
C LEU A 30 13.19 4.52 -16.06
N SER A 31 14.23 4.89 -16.82
CA SER A 31 14.80 6.24 -16.74
C SER A 31 13.83 7.29 -17.30
N ASP A 32 13.42 8.22 -16.45
CA ASP A 32 12.39 9.20 -16.77
C ASP A 32 12.81 10.23 -17.85
N GLU A 33 14.07 10.28 -18.29
CA GLU A 33 14.58 11.38 -19.12
C GLU A 33 13.84 11.56 -20.46
N ILE A 34 13.58 10.47 -21.17
CA ILE A 34 12.89 10.55 -22.47
C ILE A 34 11.41 10.85 -22.27
N SER A 35 10.77 10.21 -21.29
CA SER A 35 9.33 10.37 -21.04
C SER A 35 9.01 11.78 -20.53
N LEU A 36 9.84 12.38 -19.66
CA LEU A 36 9.70 13.75 -19.16
C LEU A 36 9.93 14.81 -20.24
N SER A 37 10.67 14.49 -21.30
CA SER A 37 10.85 15.41 -22.43
C SER A 37 9.62 15.49 -23.36
N LEU A 38 8.76 14.46 -23.32
CA LEU A 38 7.61 14.30 -24.22
C LEU A 38 6.25 14.40 -23.50
N PHE A 39 6.22 14.22 -22.19
CA PHE A 39 5.03 14.36 -21.34
C PHE A 39 5.24 15.36 -20.22
N HIS A 40 4.15 16.03 -19.86
CA HIS A 40 4.11 16.85 -18.65
C HIS A 40 4.26 15.99 -17.38
N ASN A 41 4.93 16.52 -16.36
CA ASN A 41 5.22 15.80 -15.10
C ASN A 41 3.98 15.19 -14.44
N ASN A 42 2.88 15.95 -14.44
CA ASN A 42 1.60 15.58 -13.83
C ASN A 42 0.69 14.75 -14.75
N MET A 43 1.26 14.04 -15.73
CA MET A 43 0.54 13.03 -16.51
C MET A 43 0.63 11.67 -15.83
N CYS A 44 -0.38 10.83 -16.07
CA CYS A 44 -0.45 9.44 -15.60
C CYS A 44 0.89 8.73 -15.75
N SER A 45 1.45 8.26 -14.62
CA SER A 45 2.76 7.61 -14.61
C SER A 45 2.84 6.39 -15.54
N TYR A 46 1.73 5.66 -15.71
CA TYR A 46 1.68 4.55 -16.64
C TYR A 46 1.79 4.98 -18.11
N ALA A 47 1.18 6.10 -18.52
CA ALA A 47 1.29 6.56 -19.91
C ALA A 47 2.73 6.93 -20.26
N LYS A 48 3.45 7.57 -19.31
CA LYS A 48 4.89 7.86 -19.43
C LYS A 48 5.71 6.57 -19.54
N ALA A 49 5.46 5.61 -18.65
CA ALA A 49 6.16 4.33 -18.65
C ALA A 49 5.84 3.47 -19.90
N ALA A 50 4.61 3.53 -20.43
CA ALA A 50 4.22 2.85 -21.66
C ALA A 50 4.93 3.42 -22.90
N LEU A 51 5.08 4.75 -22.99
CA LEU A 51 5.90 5.38 -24.04
C LEU A 51 7.33 4.84 -24.01
N GLN A 52 7.92 4.77 -22.81
CA GLN A 52 9.28 4.28 -22.66
C GLN A 52 9.40 2.80 -23.03
N ALA A 53 8.45 1.96 -22.61
CA ALA A 53 8.42 0.55 -22.99
C ALA A 53 8.36 0.36 -24.51
N VAL A 54 7.63 1.20 -25.24
CA VAL A 54 7.59 1.16 -26.72
C VAL A 54 8.97 1.45 -27.31
N ILE A 55 9.68 2.43 -26.77
CA ILE A 55 11.02 2.83 -27.25
C ILE A 55 12.05 1.73 -26.95
N GLU A 56 12.08 1.21 -25.72
CA GLU A 56 13.08 0.23 -25.29
C GLU A 56 12.86 -1.17 -25.86
N GLN A 57 11.61 -1.58 -26.04
CA GLN A 57 11.27 -2.89 -26.62
C GLN A 57 11.19 -2.84 -28.16
N GLU A 58 11.55 -1.70 -28.77
CA GLU A 58 11.53 -1.48 -30.22
C GLU A 58 10.18 -1.87 -30.85
N ILE A 59 9.08 -1.48 -30.21
CA ILE A 59 7.73 -1.83 -30.68
C ILE A 59 7.34 -0.91 -31.84
N ASP A 60 7.32 -1.50 -33.03
CA ASP A 60 7.02 -0.81 -34.28
C ASP A 60 5.53 -0.66 -34.61
N GLU A 61 4.66 -1.41 -33.92
CA GLU A 61 3.22 -1.43 -34.21
C GLU A 61 2.43 -1.35 -32.90
N ILE A 62 1.43 -0.47 -32.82
CA ILE A 62 0.63 -0.29 -31.62
C ILE A 62 -0.86 -0.11 -31.93
N VAL A 63 -1.70 -0.72 -31.10
CA VAL A 63 -3.16 -0.52 -31.09
C VAL A 63 -3.60 -0.06 -29.72
N LEU A 64 -4.13 1.16 -29.68
CA LEU A 64 -4.66 1.81 -28.50
C LEU A 64 -6.19 1.90 -28.58
N THR A 65 -6.80 2.29 -27.47
CA THR A 65 -8.24 2.60 -27.41
C THR A 65 -8.44 3.94 -26.73
N THR A 66 -9.53 4.64 -27.02
CA THR A 66 -9.93 5.90 -26.34
C THR A 66 -10.40 5.64 -24.90
N CYS A 67 -9.62 4.92 -24.11
CA CYS A 67 -9.96 4.47 -22.77
C CYS A 67 -9.69 5.53 -21.68
N CYS A 68 -8.72 6.42 -21.86
CA CYS A 68 -8.52 7.60 -21.03
C CYS A 68 -7.71 8.65 -21.77
N ASP A 69 -7.79 9.90 -21.31
CA ASP A 69 -7.16 11.04 -21.95
C ASP A 69 -5.63 10.88 -21.98
N SER A 70 -5.03 10.24 -20.98
CA SER A 70 -3.60 9.94 -20.99
C SER A 70 -3.17 8.97 -22.10
N ILE A 71 -4.03 8.01 -22.46
CA ILE A 71 -3.77 7.09 -23.57
C ILE A 71 -4.03 7.75 -24.92
N GLU A 72 -4.99 8.68 -25.00
CA GLU A 72 -5.17 9.52 -26.19
C GLU A 72 -3.95 10.41 -26.43
N ARG A 73 -3.39 11.03 -25.38
CA ARG A 73 -2.12 11.79 -25.51
C ARG A 73 -0.92 10.89 -25.84
N LEU A 74 -0.88 9.66 -25.33
CA LEU A 74 0.13 8.68 -25.72
C LEU A 74 0.05 8.34 -27.20
N TYR A 75 -1.16 8.20 -27.74
CA TYR A 75 -1.35 7.99 -29.17
C TYR A 75 -0.79 9.15 -30.00
N ASP A 76 -1.10 10.40 -29.63
CA ASP A 76 -0.61 11.60 -30.33
C ASP A 76 0.93 11.63 -30.43
N VAL A 77 1.63 11.19 -29.38
CA VAL A 77 3.09 11.09 -29.37
C VAL A 77 3.59 9.93 -30.25
N LEU A 78 2.96 8.76 -30.13
CA LEU A 78 3.43 7.54 -30.80
C LEU A 78 3.19 7.52 -32.31
N GLN A 79 2.17 8.23 -32.82
CA GLN A 79 1.87 8.31 -34.25
C GLN A 79 3.07 8.68 -35.14
N THR A 80 4.04 9.43 -34.59
CA THR A 80 5.23 9.88 -35.32
C THR A 80 6.47 9.01 -35.06
N ARG A 81 6.35 7.97 -34.24
CA ARG A 81 7.49 7.21 -33.69
C ARG A 81 7.45 5.72 -33.95
N VAL A 82 6.30 5.18 -34.33
CA VAL A 82 6.14 3.77 -34.68
C VAL A 82 5.69 3.64 -36.14
N LYS A 83 5.91 2.48 -36.76
CA LYS A 83 5.53 2.22 -38.16
C LYS A 83 4.02 2.16 -38.35
N PHE A 84 3.29 1.73 -37.32
CA PHE A 84 1.83 1.68 -37.34
C PHE A 84 1.25 2.04 -35.97
N ALA A 85 0.36 3.02 -35.93
CA ALA A 85 -0.38 3.37 -34.74
C ALA A 85 -1.87 3.55 -35.07
N TYR A 86 -2.72 2.76 -34.42
CA TYR A 86 -4.17 2.88 -34.55
C TYR A 86 -4.83 3.06 -33.18
N ILE A 87 -5.82 3.95 -33.11
CA ILE A 87 -6.65 4.12 -31.91
C ILE A 87 -8.09 3.76 -32.23
N ILE A 88 -8.63 2.78 -31.51
CA ILE A 88 -10.02 2.33 -31.65
C ILE A 88 -10.89 3.16 -30.71
N ASP A 89 -11.96 3.77 -31.23
CA ASP A 89 -12.90 4.50 -30.39
C ASP A 89 -13.75 3.53 -29.56
N LEU A 90 -13.69 3.69 -28.23
CA LEU A 90 -14.34 2.82 -27.26
C LEU A 90 -15.62 3.48 -26.72
N PRO A 91 -16.81 2.90 -26.96
CA PRO A 91 -18.05 3.38 -26.37
C PRO A 91 -18.04 3.33 -24.84
N ARG A 92 -18.79 4.25 -24.23
CA ARG A 92 -18.89 4.37 -22.75
C ARG A 92 -20.09 3.62 -22.15
N LYS A 93 -20.85 2.93 -22.99
CA LYS A 93 -22.08 2.19 -22.66
C LYS A 93 -21.98 0.78 -23.25
N THR A 94 -22.85 -0.11 -22.79
CA THR A 94 -22.95 -1.51 -23.24
C THR A 94 -24.33 -1.83 -23.82
N ASP A 95 -25.08 -0.81 -24.25
CA ASP A 95 -26.37 -1.01 -24.91
C ASP A 95 -26.18 -1.47 -26.36
N GLN A 96 -27.27 -1.90 -27.01
CA GLN A 96 -27.22 -2.43 -28.38
C GLN A 96 -26.64 -1.43 -29.39
N GLU A 97 -26.83 -0.13 -29.19
CA GLU A 97 -26.28 0.90 -30.08
C GLU A 97 -24.77 1.07 -29.88
N ALA A 98 -24.30 1.03 -28.63
CA ALA A 98 -22.87 1.00 -28.33
C ALA A 98 -22.18 -0.24 -28.93
N ILE A 99 -22.83 -1.41 -28.88
CA ILE A 99 -22.33 -2.64 -29.50
C ILE A 99 -22.20 -2.46 -31.02
N LYS A 100 -23.21 -1.91 -31.69
CA LYS A 100 -23.15 -1.62 -33.14
C LYS A 100 -22.03 -0.64 -33.50
N LEU A 101 -21.86 0.43 -32.73
CA LEU A 101 -20.79 1.40 -32.92
C LEU A 101 -19.42 0.76 -32.78
N TYR A 102 -19.23 -0.05 -31.75
CA TYR A 102 -17.97 -0.74 -31.54
C TYR A 102 -17.68 -1.78 -32.63
N THR A 103 -18.68 -2.54 -33.05
CA THR A 103 -18.58 -3.46 -34.20
C THR A 103 -18.13 -2.73 -35.46
N LYS A 104 -18.67 -1.53 -35.72
CA LYS A 104 -18.21 -0.71 -36.85
C LYS A 104 -16.74 -0.30 -36.68
N ALA A 105 -16.34 0.19 -35.50
CA ALA A 105 -14.96 0.56 -35.23
C ALA A 105 -13.98 -0.62 -35.40
N LEU A 106 -14.39 -1.83 -35.02
CA LEU A 106 -13.60 -3.04 -35.26
C LEU A 106 -13.50 -3.40 -36.74
N LYS A 107 -14.58 -3.26 -37.53
CA LYS A 107 -14.55 -3.43 -38.98
C LYS A 107 -13.60 -2.43 -39.64
N ASP A 108 -13.68 -1.16 -39.24
CA ASP A 108 -12.80 -0.10 -39.74
C ASP A 108 -11.33 -0.41 -39.41
N PHE A 109 -11.05 -0.88 -38.20
CA PHE A 109 -9.72 -1.33 -37.81
C PHE A 109 -9.21 -2.52 -38.66
N ILE A 110 -10.04 -3.57 -38.84
CA ILE A 110 -9.69 -4.74 -39.67
C ILE A 110 -9.32 -4.28 -41.08
N ASN A 111 -10.10 -3.38 -41.68
CA ASN A 111 -9.86 -2.88 -43.03
C ASN A 111 -8.54 -2.10 -43.11
N THR A 112 -8.33 -1.13 -42.21
CA THR A 112 -7.09 -0.33 -42.18
C THR A 112 -5.85 -1.21 -41.94
N TYR A 113 -5.94 -2.19 -41.05
CA TYR A 113 -4.81 -3.07 -40.76
C TYR A 113 -4.52 -4.05 -41.91
N SER A 114 -5.57 -4.53 -42.59
CA SER A 114 -5.45 -5.35 -43.81
C SER A 114 -4.73 -4.60 -44.92
N GLU A 115 -5.06 -3.32 -45.12
CA GLU A 115 -4.38 -2.44 -46.10
C GLU A 115 -2.91 -2.24 -45.74
N TYR A 116 -2.61 -1.98 -44.47
CA TYR A 116 -1.24 -1.80 -43.97
C TYR A 116 -0.39 -3.06 -44.17
N LYS A 117 -0.91 -4.22 -43.75
CA LYS A 117 -0.22 -5.52 -43.86
C LYS A 117 -0.23 -6.11 -45.27
N LYS A 118 -1.08 -5.59 -46.16
CA LYS A 118 -1.33 -6.13 -47.50
C LYS A 118 -1.75 -7.61 -47.44
N THR A 119 -2.61 -7.93 -46.48
CA THR A 119 -3.13 -9.29 -46.25
C THR A 119 -4.63 -9.24 -46.02
N SER A 120 -5.33 -10.32 -46.38
CA SER A 120 -6.76 -10.47 -46.07
C SER A 120 -6.95 -11.00 -44.67
N PHE A 121 -7.98 -10.52 -43.96
CA PHE A 121 -8.37 -11.04 -42.65
C PHE A 121 -8.91 -12.48 -42.74
N ASN A 122 -8.43 -13.36 -41.85
CA ASN A 122 -8.84 -14.75 -41.78
C ASN A 122 -10.00 -14.92 -40.78
N TRP A 123 -11.22 -14.99 -41.29
CA TRP A 123 -12.44 -15.12 -40.49
C TRP A 123 -12.57 -16.48 -39.79
N ASP A 124 -12.15 -17.57 -40.44
CA ASP A 124 -12.23 -18.91 -39.87
C ASP A 124 -11.29 -19.04 -38.68
N LEU A 125 -10.04 -18.59 -38.83
CA LEU A 125 -9.06 -18.58 -37.74
C LEU A 125 -9.51 -17.68 -36.58
N PHE A 126 -10.12 -16.53 -36.87
CA PHE A 126 -10.68 -15.66 -35.85
C PHE A 126 -11.79 -16.34 -35.05
N GLN A 127 -12.70 -17.06 -35.73
CA GLN A 127 -13.77 -17.80 -35.07
C GLN A 127 -13.20 -18.87 -34.12
N ASP A 128 -12.22 -19.64 -34.56
CA ASP A 128 -11.58 -20.68 -33.76
C ASP A 128 -10.92 -20.08 -32.50
N ILE A 129 -10.10 -19.03 -32.66
CA ILE A 129 -9.43 -18.34 -31.56
C ILE A 129 -10.45 -17.78 -30.57
N TRP A 130 -11.52 -17.15 -31.08
CA TRP A 130 -12.56 -16.58 -30.25
C TRP A 130 -13.28 -17.64 -29.41
N TYR A 131 -13.65 -18.77 -30.02
CA TYR A 131 -14.36 -19.84 -29.32
C TYR A 131 -13.49 -20.46 -28.23
N GLU A 132 -12.20 -20.65 -28.49
CA GLU A 132 -11.25 -21.15 -27.50
C GLU A 132 -11.12 -20.19 -26.31
N GLU A 133 -10.89 -18.90 -26.56
CA GLU A 133 -10.78 -17.88 -25.50
C GLU A 133 -12.10 -17.74 -24.73
N TYR A 134 -13.24 -17.84 -25.42
CA TYR A 134 -14.55 -17.78 -24.81
C TYR A 134 -14.83 -19.00 -23.91
N ALA A 135 -14.41 -20.21 -24.32
CA ALA A 135 -14.53 -21.42 -23.53
C ALA A 135 -13.65 -21.38 -22.27
N ASN A 136 -12.44 -20.82 -22.38
CA ASN A 136 -11.47 -20.69 -21.30
C ASN A 136 -11.66 -19.43 -20.42
N ARG A 137 -12.82 -18.77 -20.52
CA ARG A 137 -13.09 -17.54 -19.77
C ARG A 137 -13.05 -17.75 -18.26
N VAL A 138 -12.52 -16.76 -17.54
CA VAL A 138 -12.46 -16.77 -16.08
C VAL A 138 -13.89 -16.78 -15.51
N VAL A 139 -14.17 -17.75 -14.65
CA VAL A 139 -15.38 -17.78 -13.83
C VAL A 139 -15.03 -17.30 -12.43
N LEU A 140 -15.82 -16.36 -11.91
CA LEU A 140 -15.61 -15.86 -10.55
C LEU A 140 -15.85 -16.99 -9.53
N PRO A 141 -14.89 -17.25 -8.63
CA PRO A 141 -15.09 -18.16 -7.51
C PRO A 141 -16.07 -17.55 -6.48
N ASN A 142 -16.57 -18.39 -5.58
CA ASN A 142 -17.49 -17.95 -4.52
C ASN A 142 -16.80 -17.06 -3.48
N GLU A 143 -15.56 -17.39 -3.12
CA GLU A 143 -14.73 -16.64 -2.19
C GLU A 143 -13.48 -16.15 -2.92
N TYR A 144 -13.22 -14.84 -2.85
CA TYR A 144 -12.04 -14.24 -3.47
C TYR A 144 -11.71 -12.86 -2.88
N ILE A 145 -10.45 -12.48 -3.09
CA ILE A 145 -9.98 -11.11 -2.94
C ILE A 145 -10.04 -10.43 -4.32
N ALA A 146 -10.66 -9.26 -4.38
CA ALA A 146 -10.77 -8.47 -5.60
C ALA A 146 -9.59 -7.49 -5.72
N LEU A 147 -8.86 -7.56 -6.84
CA LEU A 147 -7.90 -6.52 -7.22
C LEU A 147 -8.60 -5.52 -8.13
N ALA A 148 -8.93 -4.35 -7.61
CA ALA A 148 -9.73 -3.35 -8.31
C ALA A 148 -8.94 -2.07 -8.59
N GLY A 149 -9.53 -1.20 -9.41
CA GLY A 149 -8.96 0.09 -9.76
C GLY A 149 -8.09 0.06 -11.02
N ALA A 150 -7.02 0.84 -10.98
CA ALA A 150 -6.02 0.91 -12.04
C ALA A 150 -5.18 -0.37 -12.13
N ARG A 151 -4.40 -0.53 -13.19
CA ARG A 151 -3.68 -1.78 -13.48
C ARG A 151 -2.70 -2.14 -12.36
N PHE A 152 -2.48 -3.43 -12.15
CA PHE A 152 -1.47 -3.96 -11.23
C PHE A 152 -0.22 -4.38 -12.01
N ASP A 153 0.92 -4.32 -11.35
CA ASP A 153 2.15 -4.95 -11.83
C ASP A 153 2.04 -6.48 -11.67
N GLU A 154 2.63 -7.23 -12.60
CA GLU A 154 2.73 -8.70 -12.52
C GLU A 154 3.48 -9.15 -11.26
N GLU A 155 4.46 -8.38 -10.78
CA GLU A 155 5.16 -8.66 -9.54
C GLU A 155 4.20 -8.67 -8.33
N ILE A 156 3.29 -7.69 -8.26
CA ILE A 156 2.31 -7.60 -7.17
C ILE A 156 1.32 -8.76 -7.24
N LEU A 157 0.88 -9.15 -8.45
CA LEU A 157 0.00 -10.30 -8.65
C LEU A 157 0.66 -11.59 -8.16
N ASN A 158 1.87 -11.87 -8.64
CA ASN A 158 2.64 -13.05 -8.26
C ASN A 158 3.00 -13.07 -6.77
N TRP A 159 3.24 -11.89 -6.18
CA TRP A 159 3.53 -11.75 -4.76
C TRP A 159 2.29 -12.05 -3.90
N LEU A 160 1.12 -11.56 -4.31
CA LEU A 160 -0.15 -11.82 -3.65
C LEU A 160 -0.53 -13.30 -3.68
N GLU A 161 -0.49 -13.92 -4.85
CA GLU A 161 -0.86 -15.33 -5.03
C GLU A 161 -0.04 -16.29 -4.16
N LYS A 162 1.19 -15.92 -3.77
CA LYS A 162 2.04 -16.73 -2.89
C LYS A 162 1.70 -16.58 -1.40
N ARG A 163 0.95 -15.55 -1.00
CA ARG A 163 0.73 -15.18 0.42
C ARG A 163 -0.68 -15.44 0.92
N THR A 164 -1.63 -15.71 0.04
CA THR A 164 -3.01 -15.99 0.42
C THR A 164 -3.45 -17.36 -0.10
N SER A 165 -4.20 -18.10 0.73
CA SER A 165 -4.91 -19.30 0.30
C SER A 165 -6.23 -19.00 -0.42
N VAL A 166 -6.70 -17.74 -0.36
CA VAL A 166 -7.92 -17.28 -1.02
C VAL A 166 -7.60 -16.89 -2.47
N PRO A 167 -8.39 -17.32 -3.47
CA PRO A 167 -8.20 -16.91 -4.86
C PRO A 167 -8.18 -15.39 -5.02
N VAL A 168 -7.20 -14.90 -5.76
CA VAL A 168 -7.07 -13.48 -6.09
C VAL A 168 -7.61 -13.25 -7.50
N VAL A 169 -8.56 -12.34 -7.66
CA VAL A 169 -9.18 -12.05 -8.96
C VAL A 169 -8.82 -10.64 -9.41
N ASN A 170 -8.21 -10.54 -10.58
CA ASN A 170 -7.90 -9.26 -11.22
C ASN A 170 -9.15 -8.64 -11.85
N LEU A 171 -9.75 -7.67 -11.14
CA LEU A 171 -10.85 -6.81 -11.55
C LEU A 171 -10.35 -5.39 -11.91
N SER A 172 -9.07 -5.21 -12.24
CA SER A 172 -8.55 -3.90 -12.61
C SER A 172 -8.88 -3.52 -14.07
N CYS A 173 -8.34 -2.39 -14.53
CA CYS A 173 -8.44 -1.99 -15.94
C CYS A 173 -7.75 -2.98 -16.92
N THR A 174 -6.90 -3.88 -16.43
CA THR A 174 -6.26 -4.95 -17.23
C THR A 174 -6.85 -6.35 -16.96
N GLY A 175 -7.82 -6.48 -16.06
CA GLY A 175 -8.48 -7.74 -15.76
C GLY A 175 -9.24 -8.32 -16.95
N LYS A 176 -9.06 -9.62 -17.22
CA LYS A 176 -9.62 -10.32 -18.40
C LYS A 176 -11.00 -10.96 -18.17
N LEU A 177 -11.69 -10.63 -17.08
CA LEU A 177 -12.99 -11.21 -16.76
C LEU A 177 -14.07 -10.73 -17.77
N ARG A 178 -14.66 -11.66 -18.54
CA ARG A 178 -15.80 -11.41 -19.45
C ARG A 178 -17.09 -11.99 -18.86
N LEU A 179 -18.13 -11.16 -18.73
CA LEU A 179 -19.34 -11.48 -17.95
C LEU A 179 -20.52 -12.00 -18.79
N GLY A 180 -20.44 -11.89 -20.12
CA GLY A 180 -21.55 -12.23 -21.04
C GLY A 180 -21.63 -13.71 -21.43
N LYS A 181 -22.86 -14.19 -21.67
CA LYS A 181 -23.14 -15.48 -22.32
C LYS A 181 -23.41 -15.27 -23.81
N TRP A 182 -22.54 -15.80 -24.67
CA TRP A 182 -22.74 -15.76 -26.11
C TRP A 182 -23.66 -16.91 -26.56
N GLN A 183 -24.51 -16.66 -27.56
CA GLN A 183 -25.37 -17.67 -28.19
C GLN A 183 -25.04 -17.73 -29.69
N ASP A 184 -24.98 -18.94 -30.25
CA ASP A 184 -24.52 -19.28 -31.63
C ASP A 184 -25.27 -18.60 -32.80
N ASN A 185 -26.27 -17.76 -32.54
CA ASN A 185 -27.24 -17.27 -33.54
C ASN A 185 -27.05 -15.80 -33.98
N GLU A 186 -25.89 -15.17 -33.73
CA GLU A 186 -25.63 -13.76 -34.07
C GLU A 186 -24.43 -13.55 -35.02
N ASP A 187 -24.35 -12.38 -35.69
CA ASP A 187 -23.15 -11.93 -36.44
C ASP A 187 -21.91 -12.09 -35.54
N LEU A 188 -20.95 -12.89 -35.99
CA LEU A 188 -19.76 -13.27 -35.22
C LEU A 188 -19.03 -12.05 -34.65
N LEU A 189 -18.86 -10.98 -35.44
CA LEU A 189 -18.16 -9.79 -34.98
C LEU A 189 -19.01 -8.95 -34.03
N GLN A 190 -20.34 -8.98 -34.18
CA GLN A 190 -21.23 -8.32 -33.23
C GLN A 190 -21.21 -9.03 -31.86
N GLY A 191 -21.30 -10.36 -31.84
CA GLY A 191 -21.16 -11.14 -30.61
C GLY A 191 -19.78 -10.96 -29.97
N TYR A 192 -18.75 -10.83 -30.80
CA TYR A 192 -17.40 -10.45 -30.36
C TYR A 192 -17.35 -9.10 -29.65
N SER A 193 -17.89 -8.06 -30.30
CA SER A 193 -17.98 -6.72 -29.74
C SER A 193 -18.74 -6.69 -28.42
N GLU A 194 -19.88 -7.39 -28.35
CA GLU A 194 -20.68 -7.46 -27.13
C GLU A 194 -19.89 -8.08 -25.98
N SER A 195 -19.20 -9.21 -26.22
CA SER A 195 -18.43 -9.89 -25.19
C SER A 195 -17.21 -9.08 -24.74
N LEU A 196 -16.54 -8.34 -25.64
CA LEU A 196 -15.51 -7.36 -25.26
C LEU A 196 -16.08 -6.27 -24.37
N LEU A 197 -17.19 -5.62 -24.77
CA LEU A 197 -17.82 -4.55 -23.99
C LEU A 197 -18.37 -5.05 -22.65
N ASN A 198 -18.82 -6.30 -22.58
CA ASN A 198 -19.25 -7.01 -21.37
C ASN A 198 -18.08 -7.60 -20.55
N SER A 199 -16.84 -7.14 -20.77
CA SER A 199 -15.77 -7.31 -19.80
C SER A 199 -16.10 -6.59 -18.49
N TYR A 200 -15.50 -7.01 -17.37
CA TYR A 200 -15.68 -6.33 -16.09
C TYR A 200 -15.48 -4.82 -16.27
N PRO A 201 -16.51 -3.99 -16.04
CA PRO A 201 -16.55 -2.63 -16.58
C PRO A 201 -15.43 -1.76 -16.01
N CYS A 202 -14.71 -1.04 -16.87
CA CYS A 202 -13.82 0.06 -16.49
C CYS A 202 -14.62 1.22 -15.89
N LYS A 203 -14.02 2.10 -15.07
CA LYS A 203 -14.72 3.27 -14.52
C LYS A 203 -15.22 4.26 -15.59
N ARG A 204 -14.63 4.24 -16.80
CA ARG A 204 -15.14 5.01 -17.95
C ARG A 204 -16.51 4.52 -18.46
N MET A 205 -16.90 3.29 -18.11
CA MET A 205 -18.23 2.76 -18.41
C MET A 205 -19.23 3.32 -17.40
N PHE A 206 -20.20 4.11 -17.88
CA PHE A 206 -20.95 5.09 -17.07
C PHE A 206 -21.73 4.51 -15.88
N SER A 207 -22.16 3.24 -15.91
CA SER A 207 -23.10 2.72 -14.91
C SER A 207 -22.91 1.26 -14.46
N ALA A 208 -22.05 0.48 -15.12
CA ALA A 208 -22.00 -0.97 -14.87
C ALA A 208 -21.09 -1.38 -13.69
N ARG A 209 -20.08 -0.56 -13.35
CA ARG A 209 -19.02 -0.94 -12.39
C ARG A 209 -19.43 -0.87 -10.92
N ASP A 210 -20.00 0.25 -10.51
CA ASP A 210 -20.38 0.49 -9.11
C ASP A 210 -21.40 -0.56 -8.61
N HIS A 211 -22.32 -0.98 -9.51
CA HIS A 211 -23.32 -1.99 -9.20
C HIS A 211 -22.71 -3.40 -9.06
N PHE A 212 -21.67 -3.70 -9.83
CA PHE A 212 -21.05 -5.03 -9.84
C PHE A 212 -20.32 -5.35 -8.54
N LEU A 213 -19.49 -4.42 -8.04
CA LEU A 213 -18.76 -4.61 -6.77
C LEU A 213 -19.73 -4.82 -5.60
N SER A 214 -20.79 -4.04 -5.57
CA SER A 214 -21.84 -4.10 -4.54
C SER A 214 -22.62 -5.42 -4.58
N ALA A 215 -22.86 -5.99 -5.77
CA ALA A 215 -23.67 -7.19 -5.94
C ALA A 215 -22.93 -8.51 -5.65
N ARG A 216 -21.60 -8.56 -5.86
CA ARG A 216 -20.81 -9.81 -5.82
C ARG A 216 -20.07 -10.05 -4.49
N LYS A 217 -19.95 -9.02 -3.64
CA LYS A 217 -19.40 -9.07 -2.26
C LYS A 217 -18.12 -9.93 -2.10
N PRO A 218 -16.97 -9.53 -2.68
CA PRO A 218 -15.68 -10.13 -2.35
C PRO A 218 -15.36 -10.06 -0.85
N GLN A 219 -14.47 -10.93 -0.36
CA GLN A 219 -14.02 -10.91 1.04
C GLN A 219 -13.22 -9.64 1.38
N GLY A 220 -12.50 -9.11 0.40
CA GLY A 220 -11.77 -7.86 0.51
C GLY A 220 -11.41 -7.29 -0.85
N ILE A 221 -11.19 -5.98 -0.89
CA ILE A 221 -10.81 -5.24 -2.10
C ILE A 221 -9.43 -4.61 -1.88
N ILE A 222 -8.46 -5.03 -2.68
CA ILE A 222 -7.18 -4.31 -2.82
C ILE A 222 -7.36 -3.38 -4.02
N TYR A 223 -7.37 -2.08 -3.78
CA TYR A 223 -7.68 -1.08 -4.78
C TYR A 223 -6.42 -0.30 -5.16
N ASN A 224 -5.97 -0.45 -6.40
CA ASN A 224 -4.81 0.31 -6.90
C ASN A 224 -5.23 1.63 -7.55
N THR A 225 -4.53 2.70 -7.23
CA THR A 225 -4.51 3.94 -8.00
C THR A 225 -3.14 4.17 -8.58
N ILE A 226 -3.06 4.62 -9.83
CA ILE A 226 -1.80 5.07 -10.40
C ILE A 226 -1.68 6.57 -10.14
N SER A 227 -0.49 7.07 -9.83
CA SER A 227 -0.26 8.51 -9.65
C SER A 227 -0.71 9.28 -10.91
N PHE A 228 -1.48 10.35 -10.68
CA PHE A 228 -2.15 11.14 -11.72
C PHE A 228 -3.19 10.38 -12.55
N CYS A 229 -3.82 9.35 -11.98
CA CYS A 229 -5.00 8.70 -12.57
C CYS A 229 -6.30 9.22 -11.94
N ASP A 230 -6.96 10.16 -12.61
CA ASP A 230 -8.17 10.81 -12.10
C ASP A 230 -9.34 9.83 -11.89
N PHE A 231 -9.62 9.00 -12.89
CA PHE A 231 -10.80 8.12 -12.90
C PHE A 231 -10.86 7.19 -11.69
N TYR A 232 -9.75 6.48 -11.41
CA TYR A 232 -9.71 5.51 -10.33
C TYR A 232 -9.54 6.17 -8.96
N GLY A 233 -8.98 7.39 -8.88
CA GLY A 233 -8.97 8.19 -7.67
C GLY A 233 -10.38 8.61 -7.24
N PHE A 234 -11.21 9.11 -8.16
CA PHE A 234 -12.60 9.46 -7.87
C PHE A 234 -13.45 8.24 -7.51
N GLU A 235 -13.28 7.12 -8.23
CA GLU A 235 -13.97 5.88 -7.88
C GLU A 235 -13.60 5.40 -6.49
N TYR A 236 -12.32 5.41 -6.11
CA TYR A 236 -11.89 5.02 -4.77
C TYR A 236 -12.56 5.88 -3.69
N ALA A 237 -12.58 7.21 -3.88
CA ALA A 237 -13.21 8.11 -2.92
C ALA A 237 -14.72 7.85 -2.75
N LYS A 238 -15.40 7.45 -3.83
CA LYS A 238 -16.81 7.03 -3.78
C LYS A 238 -16.94 5.68 -3.07
N LEU A 239 -16.16 4.68 -3.49
CA LEU A 239 -16.22 3.31 -2.97
C LEU A 239 -15.94 3.29 -1.46
N LYS A 240 -14.92 4.02 -0.99
CA LYS A 240 -14.57 4.14 0.44
C LYS A 240 -15.73 4.66 1.31
N ARG A 241 -16.64 5.47 0.76
CA ARG A 241 -17.80 6.00 1.49
C ARG A 241 -19.02 5.08 1.48
N GLU A 242 -19.15 4.26 0.45
CA GLU A 242 -20.38 3.51 0.17
C GLU A 242 -20.25 2.01 0.45
N THR A 243 -19.03 1.46 0.50
CA THR A 243 -18.82 0.03 0.67
C THR A 243 -18.65 -0.37 2.13
N GLU A 244 -19.27 -1.49 2.50
CA GLU A 244 -19.04 -2.18 3.78
C GLU A 244 -17.94 -3.25 3.66
N ILE A 245 -17.45 -3.51 2.44
CA ILE A 245 -16.43 -4.52 2.18
C ILE A 245 -15.06 -3.98 2.63
N PRO A 246 -14.23 -4.77 3.35
CA PRO A 246 -12.87 -4.37 3.68
C PRO A 246 -12.10 -3.90 2.43
N LEU A 247 -11.58 -2.68 2.49
CA LEU A 247 -10.98 -1.98 1.35
C LEU A 247 -9.63 -1.39 1.75
N VAL A 248 -8.56 -1.79 1.06
CA VAL A 248 -7.24 -1.16 1.18
C VAL A 248 -6.87 -0.45 -0.12
N LYS A 249 -6.38 0.79 -0.01
CA LYS A 249 -5.78 1.51 -1.13
C LYS A 249 -4.29 1.22 -1.22
N ILE A 250 -3.81 0.92 -2.42
CA ILE A 250 -2.40 1.02 -2.77
C ILE A 250 -2.25 2.06 -3.89
N GLU A 251 -1.09 2.73 -3.92
CA GLU A 251 -0.78 3.69 -4.97
C GLU A 251 0.56 3.33 -5.61
N THR A 252 0.56 3.23 -6.95
CA THR A 252 1.74 2.86 -7.74
C THR A 252 2.12 3.99 -8.70
N ASP A 253 3.41 4.24 -8.86
CA ASP A 253 3.95 5.31 -9.70
C ASP A 253 4.95 4.80 -10.75
N TYR A 254 5.22 3.49 -10.82
CA TYR A 254 6.20 2.82 -11.69
C TYR A 254 7.66 3.28 -11.48
N SER A 255 7.96 4.01 -10.39
CA SER A 255 9.29 4.57 -10.14
C SER A 255 10.26 3.60 -9.45
N SER A 256 9.77 2.59 -8.71
CA SER A 256 10.60 1.66 -7.92
C SER A 256 9.92 0.31 -7.65
N SER A 257 10.74 -0.71 -7.28
CA SER A 257 10.36 -2.03 -6.70
C SER A 257 9.19 -1.88 -5.72
N ILE A 258 8.29 -2.87 -5.60
CA ILE A 258 7.21 -2.91 -4.58
C ILE A 258 7.73 -2.24 -3.31
N SER A 259 7.22 -1.04 -3.03
CA SER A 259 7.74 -0.28 -1.90
C SER A 259 7.42 -1.07 -0.62
N GLY A 260 8.34 -1.05 0.36
CA GLY A 260 8.09 -1.69 1.66
C GLY A 260 6.75 -1.26 2.27
N GLN A 261 6.32 -0.03 1.94
CA GLN A 261 5.02 0.51 2.30
C GLN A 261 3.83 -0.20 1.63
N ILE A 262 3.89 -0.49 0.32
CA ILE A 262 2.83 -1.25 -0.38
C ILE A 262 2.73 -2.66 0.19
N ALA A 263 3.88 -3.35 0.36
CA ALA A 263 3.91 -4.69 0.94
C ALA A 263 3.30 -4.70 2.35
N THR A 264 3.69 -3.76 3.21
CA THR A 264 3.15 -3.65 4.58
C THR A 264 1.66 -3.33 4.59
N ARG A 265 1.17 -2.47 3.67
CA ARG A 265 -0.27 -2.19 3.54
C ARG A 265 -1.07 -3.43 3.17
N ILE A 266 -0.56 -4.22 2.24
CA ILE A 266 -1.25 -5.45 1.83
C ILE A 266 -1.16 -6.50 2.93
N ASP A 267 -0.01 -6.68 3.57
CA ASP A 267 0.16 -7.63 4.68
C ASP A 267 -0.81 -7.30 5.83
N ALA A 268 -0.86 -6.04 6.28
CA ALA A 268 -1.81 -5.61 7.31
C ALA A 268 -3.28 -5.83 6.91
N PHE A 269 -3.60 -5.64 5.63
CA PHE A 269 -4.93 -5.91 5.10
C PHE A 269 -5.27 -7.40 5.10
N LEU A 270 -4.35 -8.25 4.65
CA LEU A 270 -4.54 -9.71 4.65
C LEU A 270 -4.65 -10.26 6.08
N GLU A 271 -3.87 -9.70 7.01
CA GLU A 271 -3.94 -10.00 8.45
C GLU A 271 -5.33 -9.68 9.01
N THR A 272 -5.93 -8.55 8.61
CA THR A 272 -7.28 -8.14 9.04
C THR A 272 -8.38 -9.07 8.51
N LEU A 273 -8.15 -9.75 7.38
CA LEU A 273 -9.13 -10.67 6.78
C LEU A 273 -9.16 -12.07 7.43
N ASP A 274 -8.35 -12.33 8.47
CA ASP A 274 -8.19 -13.63 9.14
C ASP A 274 -7.88 -14.78 8.16
N ILE A 275 -7.14 -14.48 7.09
CA ILE A 275 -6.67 -15.49 6.13
C ILE A 275 -5.49 -16.22 6.77
N LYS A 276 -5.83 -17.26 7.54
CA LYS A 276 -4.92 -18.03 8.38
C LYS A 276 -3.80 -18.69 7.59
N GLU A 277 -2.55 -18.30 7.86
CA GLU A 277 -1.42 -19.22 7.69
C GLU A 277 -1.59 -20.44 8.60
N LYS A 278 -1.16 -21.61 8.12
CA LYS A 278 -1.20 -22.88 8.86
C LYS A 278 -0.37 -22.76 10.15
N ASN A 279 -1.06 -22.69 11.29
CA ASN A 279 -0.45 -22.70 12.60
C ASN A 279 0.23 -24.05 12.91
N THR A 280 1.44 -24.00 13.45
CA THR A 280 1.99 -25.04 14.32
C THR A 280 1.82 -24.56 15.75
N LYS A 281 0.71 -24.94 16.40
CA LYS A 281 0.52 -24.63 17.83
C LYS A 281 1.42 -25.54 18.65
N GLY A 282 2.27 -24.95 19.50
CA GLY A 282 2.91 -25.66 20.59
C GLY A 282 1.89 -26.07 21.67
N THR A 283 2.30 -26.95 22.58
CA THR A 283 1.45 -27.45 23.68
C THR A 283 1.43 -26.56 24.91
N GLY A 284 2.08 -25.38 24.85
CA GLY A 284 2.21 -24.45 25.97
C GLY A 284 0.90 -23.71 26.35
N HIS A 285 0.98 -22.91 27.42
CA HIS A 285 -0.13 -22.10 27.94
C HIS A 285 0.11 -20.58 27.85
N TYR A 286 1.33 -20.17 27.48
CA TYR A 286 1.74 -18.78 27.38
C TYR A 286 2.10 -18.41 25.94
N PHE A 287 2.11 -17.11 25.65
CA PHE A 287 2.33 -16.60 24.29
C PHE A 287 3.35 -15.49 24.32
N ALA A 288 4.17 -15.39 23.28
CA ALA A 288 5.18 -14.36 23.19
C ALA A 288 5.06 -13.52 21.92
N GLY A 289 5.40 -12.25 22.05
CA GLY A 289 5.54 -11.32 20.94
C GLY A 289 6.92 -10.68 20.98
N ILE A 290 7.55 -10.57 19.82
CA ILE A 290 8.89 -9.98 19.67
C ILE A 290 8.82 -8.88 18.63
N ASP A 291 9.14 -7.65 19.02
CA ASP A 291 9.21 -6.51 18.12
C ASP A 291 10.67 -6.14 17.88
N SER A 292 11.16 -6.39 16.67
CA SER A 292 12.52 -6.03 16.27
C SER A 292 12.51 -4.75 15.44
N GLY A 293 12.50 -3.61 16.15
CA GLY A 293 12.60 -2.27 15.58
C GLY A 293 14.02 -1.87 15.19
N SER A 294 14.17 -0.65 14.68
CA SER A 294 15.45 -0.09 14.21
C SER A 294 16.41 0.26 15.35
N THR A 295 15.89 0.78 16.47
CA THR A 295 16.69 1.16 17.65
C THR A 295 16.58 0.13 18.78
N SER A 296 15.37 -0.36 19.07
CA SER A 296 15.10 -1.32 20.16
C SER A 296 14.46 -2.60 19.65
N THR A 297 14.82 -3.71 20.29
CA THR A 297 14.15 -5.01 20.18
C THR A 297 13.48 -5.31 21.51
N ASN A 298 12.19 -5.59 21.47
CA ASN A 298 11.34 -5.78 22.64
C ASN A 298 10.74 -7.18 22.63
N ALA A 299 10.54 -7.79 23.79
CA ALA A 299 9.76 -9.02 23.92
C ALA A 299 8.74 -8.90 25.05
N VAL A 300 7.57 -9.47 24.84
CA VAL A 300 6.48 -9.51 25.82
C VAL A 300 5.92 -10.93 25.89
N ILE A 301 5.67 -11.40 27.11
CA ILE A 301 5.03 -12.69 27.39
C ILE A 301 3.68 -12.43 28.04
N VAL A 302 2.65 -13.10 27.54
CA VAL A 302 1.28 -13.01 28.06
C VAL A 302 0.69 -14.39 28.38
N ASP A 303 -0.28 -14.40 29.29
CA ASP A 303 -1.18 -15.55 29.49
C ASP A 303 -2.33 -15.59 28.46
N ALA A 304 -3.19 -16.60 28.56
CA ALA A 304 -4.34 -16.78 27.67
C ALA A 304 -5.37 -15.63 27.79
N GLU A 305 -5.37 -14.92 28.92
CA GLU A 305 -6.19 -13.73 29.16
C GLU A 305 -5.54 -12.46 28.62
N GLY A 306 -4.32 -12.52 28.08
CA GLY A 306 -3.58 -11.39 27.53
C GLY A 306 -2.90 -10.54 28.61
N LYS A 307 -2.77 -11.01 29.84
CA LYS A 307 -2.07 -10.29 30.91
C LYS A 307 -0.56 -10.46 30.72
N ILE A 308 0.18 -9.36 30.79
CA ILE A 308 1.65 -9.36 30.71
C ILE A 308 2.24 -10.03 31.95
N LEU A 309 3.06 -11.05 31.74
CA LEU A 309 3.80 -11.76 32.79
C LEU A 309 5.25 -11.29 32.88
N GLY A 310 5.85 -10.90 31.76
CA GLY A 310 7.22 -10.41 31.70
C GLY A 310 7.50 -9.74 30.37
N TYR A 311 8.39 -8.75 30.37
CA TYR A 311 8.85 -8.08 29.17
C TYR A 311 10.31 -7.65 29.25
N GLY A 312 10.98 -7.58 28.11
CA GLY A 312 12.34 -7.07 27.97
C GLY A 312 12.42 -5.99 26.89
N ILE A 313 13.39 -5.09 27.03
CA ILE A 313 13.71 -4.03 26.07
C ILE A 313 15.23 -3.98 25.95
N LEU A 314 15.76 -4.27 24.77
CA LEU A 314 17.19 -4.20 24.48
C LEU A 314 17.47 -3.37 23.23
N PRO A 315 18.64 -2.73 23.09
CA PRO A 315 19.05 -2.14 21.82
C PRO A 315 19.12 -3.21 20.71
N THR A 316 18.59 -2.94 19.52
CA THR A 316 18.60 -3.91 18.40
C THR A 316 20.02 -4.26 17.96
N GLY A 317 20.91 -3.26 17.90
CA GLY A 317 22.31 -3.45 17.52
C GLY A 317 22.49 -4.02 16.11
N ALA A 318 23.69 -4.52 15.82
CA ALA A 318 24.06 -5.00 14.47
C ALA A 318 23.51 -6.39 14.12
N LYS A 319 23.03 -7.16 15.10
CA LYS A 319 22.54 -8.54 14.92
C LYS A 319 21.14 -8.69 15.51
N PRO A 320 20.08 -8.33 14.77
CA PRO A 320 18.70 -8.38 15.26
C PRO A 320 18.29 -9.73 15.82
N THR A 321 18.73 -10.84 15.19
CA THR A 321 18.44 -12.20 15.67
C THR A 321 19.02 -12.49 17.05
N LEU A 322 20.20 -11.96 17.37
CA LEU A 322 20.82 -12.12 18.68
C LEU A 322 20.08 -11.30 19.73
N SER A 323 19.79 -10.05 19.43
CA SER A 323 19.05 -9.16 20.34
C SER A 323 17.64 -9.69 20.62
N ALA A 324 16.97 -10.25 19.61
CA ALA A 324 15.69 -10.93 19.74
C ALA A 324 15.75 -12.14 20.69
N ARG A 325 16.79 -12.97 20.60
CA ARG A 325 16.99 -14.11 21.52
C ARG A 325 17.25 -13.63 22.95
N LEU A 326 18.13 -12.65 23.14
CA LEU A 326 18.49 -12.14 24.47
C LEU A 326 17.30 -11.47 25.15
N VAL A 327 16.52 -10.65 24.44
CA VAL A 327 15.36 -9.97 25.04
C VAL A 327 14.25 -10.97 25.36
N PHE A 328 14.10 -12.02 24.55
CA PHE A 328 13.15 -13.10 24.82
C PHE A 328 13.54 -13.89 26.08
N GLU A 329 14.81 -14.23 26.27
CA GLU A 329 15.33 -14.84 27.50
C GLU A 329 15.11 -13.95 28.74
N GLU A 330 15.28 -12.63 28.59
CA GLU A 330 14.99 -11.67 29.66
C GLU A 330 13.50 -11.65 30.03
N ALA A 331 12.62 -11.65 29.03
CA ALA A 331 11.17 -11.69 29.23
C ALA A 331 10.75 -13.00 29.92
N LEU A 332 11.28 -14.16 29.51
CA LEU A 332 11.05 -15.47 30.13
C LEU A 332 11.46 -15.46 31.61
N LYS A 333 12.66 -14.92 31.90
CA LYS A 333 13.17 -14.81 33.27
C LYS A 333 12.28 -13.93 34.16
N LYS A 334 11.79 -12.80 33.63
CA LYS A 334 10.87 -11.90 34.36
C LYS A 334 9.49 -12.53 34.57
N ALA A 335 9.02 -13.32 33.60
CA ALA A 335 7.78 -14.08 33.70
C ALA A 335 7.89 -15.30 34.64
N GLY A 336 9.10 -15.80 34.87
CA GLY A 336 9.35 -16.96 35.73
C GLY A 336 8.97 -18.30 35.09
N ILE A 337 8.99 -18.39 33.76
CA ILE A 337 8.58 -19.57 32.99
C ILE A 337 9.71 -20.05 32.06
N GLN A 338 9.56 -21.26 31.53
CA GLN A 338 10.47 -21.86 30.56
C GLN A 338 9.98 -21.69 29.11
N GLU A 339 10.89 -21.79 28.12
CA GLU A 339 10.56 -21.61 26.70
C GLU A 339 9.58 -22.68 26.18
N ASP A 340 9.58 -23.90 26.73
CA ASP A 340 8.66 -24.98 26.36
C ASP A 340 7.22 -24.77 26.84
N GLU A 341 6.99 -23.81 27.74
CA GLU A 341 5.66 -23.39 28.16
C GLU A 341 5.02 -22.37 27.20
N ILE A 342 5.77 -21.89 26.20
CA ILE A 342 5.28 -20.98 25.15
C ILE A 342 4.60 -21.78 24.04
N ALA A 343 3.32 -21.49 23.81
CA ALA A 343 2.50 -22.14 22.80
C ALA A 343 2.73 -21.55 21.40
N ASP A 344 2.95 -20.24 21.31
CA ASP A 344 3.17 -19.54 20.04
C ASP A 344 3.98 -18.26 20.22
N ILE A 345 4.73 -17.90 19.17
CA ILE A 345 5.60 -16.72 19.11
C ILE A 345 5.33 -15.96 17.81
N VAL A 346 4.96 -14.69 17.93
CA VAL A 346 4.80 -13.78 16.79
C VAL A 346 5.94 -12.76 16.77
N ALA A 347 6.57 -12.58 15.63
CA ALA A 347 7.55 -11.52 15.38
C ALA A 347 6.92 -10.32 14.64
N THR A 348 7.34 -9.11 15.00
CA THR A 348 6.95 -7.85 14.37
C THR A 348 8.12 -6.87 14.25
N GLY A 349 7.88 -5.70 13.65
CA GLY A 349 8.90 -4.70 13.32
C GLY A 349 9.66 -5.02 12.01
N TYR A 350 10.67 -4.20 11.70
CA TYR A 350 11.50 -4.35 10.49
C TYR A 350 12.29 -5.66 10.47
N GLY A 351 12.79 -6.08 11.64
CA GLY A 351 13.60 -7.29 11.79
C GLY A 351 12.80 -8.60 11.86
N ARG A 352 11.47 -8.56 11.76
CA ARG A 352 10.59 -9.72 12.00
C ARG A 352 10.92 -10.95 11.16
N ILE A 353 11.34 -10.76 9.92
CA ILE A 353 11.68 -11.85 8.98
C ILE A 353 12.99 -12.54 9.39
N SER A 354 13.83 -11.87 10.18
CA SER A 354 15.13 -12.35 10.64
C SER A 354 15.07 -13.12 11.98
N ILE A 355 13.88 -13.42 12.48
CA ILE A 355 13.65 -14.13 13.75
C ILE A 355 13.19 -15.56 13.45
N PRO A 356 14.11 -16.55 13.36
CA PRO A 356 13.79 -17.89 12.86
C PRO A 356 13.00 -18.76 13.85
N PHE A 357 12.92 -18.34 15.12
CA PHE A 357 12.21 -19.07 16.17
C PHE A 357 10.80 -18.51 16.44
N ALA A 358 10.39 -17.46 15.72
CA ALA A 358 9.00 -17.03 15.69
C ALA A 358 8.21 -17.92 14.73
N SER A 359 7.05 -18.39 15.15
CA SER A 359 6.15 -19.19 14.32
C SER A 359 5.62 -18.41 13.13
N ARG A 360 5.45 -17.10 13.30
CA ARG A 360 4.84 -16.20 12.32
C ARG A 360 5.36 -14.78 12.43
N ALA A 361 5.28 -14.06 11.32
CA ALA A 361 5.62 -12.65 11.24
C ALA A 361 4.37 -11.83 10.91
N VAL A 362 4.10 -10.79 11.71
CA VAL A 362 2.96 -9.89 11.55
C VAL A 362 3.47 -8.46 11.46
N THR A 363 2.79 -7.61 10.69
CA THR A 363 3.20 -6.21 10.56
C THR A 363 3.15 -5.45 11.89
N GLU A 364 4.02 -4.46 12.03
CA GLU A 364 4.05 -3.58 13.21
C GLU A 364 2.77 -2.76 13.32
N ILE A 365 2.14 -2.42 12.18
CA ILE A 365 0.86 -1.70 12.14
C ILE A 365 -0.24 -2.48 12.84
N THR A 366 -0.42 -3.74 12.46
CA THR A 366 -1.43 -4.63 13.07
C THR A 366 -1.11 -4.88 14.53
N CYS A 367 0.17 -5.07 14.88
CA CYS A 367 0.58 -5.33 16.26
C CYS A 367 0.34 -4.09 17.15
N HIS A 368 0.79 -2.89 16.78
CA HIS A 368 0.51 -1.68 17.55
C HIS A 368 -0.99 -1.40 17.64
N GLY A 369 -1.75 -1.59 16.55
CA GLY A 369 -3.20 -1.49 16.55
C GLY A 369 -3.84 -2.39 17.62
N LYS A 370 -3.44 -3.68 17.62
CA LYS A 370 -3.95 -4.67 18.57
C LYS A 370 -3.55 -4.37 20.01
N GLY A 371 -2.27 -4.08 20.23
CA GLY A 371 -1.72 -3.78 21.55
C GLY A 371 -2.38 -2.55 22.17
N ALA A 372 -2.51 -1.47 21.40
CA ALA A 372 -3.13 -0.23 21.83
C ALA A 372 -4.62 -0.41 22.19
N PHE A 373 -5.39 -1.07 21.32
CA PHE A 373 -6.81 -1.33 21.57
C PHE A 373 -7.03 -2.23 22.79
N TYR A 374 -6.15 -3.21 23.02
CA TYR A 374 -6.27 -4.08 24.19
C TYR A 374 -5.83 -3.40 25.49
N CYS A 375 -4.87 -2.47 25.43
CA CYS A 375 -4.55 -1.58 26.55
C CYS A 375 -5.73 -0.66 26.91
N ASN A 376 -6.41 -0.11 25.90
CA ASN A 376 -7.60 0.69 26.09
C ASN A 376 -8.53 0.60 24.87
N ASN A 377 -9.70 0.00 25.04
CA ASN A 377 -10.67 -0.26 23.97
C ASN A 377 -11.35 1.00 23.41
N SER A 378 -11.18 2.16 24.06
CA SER A 378 -11.67 3.43 23.55
C SER A 378 -10.78 4.02 22.46
N VAL A 379 -9.54 3.55 22.31
CA VAL A 379 -8.55 4.13 21.37
C VAL A 379 -9.05 4.01 19.93
N ARG A 380 -8.95 5.12 19.18
CA ARG A 380 -9.26 5.14 17.74
C ARG A 380 -8.11 5.63 16.88
N SER A 381 -7.22 6.45 17.43
CA SER A 381 -6.04 6.94 16.72
C SER A 381 -4.77 6.62 17.51
N ILE A 382 -3.76 6.09 16.85
CA ILE A 382 -2.45 5.78 17.44
C ILE A 382 -1.38 6.58 16.72
N ILE A 383 -0.49 7.20 17.50
CA ILE A 383 0.70 7.89 17.04
C ILE A 383 1.90 7.13 17.59
N ASP A 384 2.52 6.30 16.75
CA ASP A 384 3.75 5.59 17.08
C ASP A 384 4.94 6.43 16.64
N ILE A 385 5.85 6.77 17.55
CA ILE A 385 7.10 7.45 17.21
C ILE A 385 8.26 6.59 17.70
N GLY A 386 8.81 5.84 16.75
CA GLY A 386 9.94 4.95 16.95
C GLY A 386 11.29 5.66 16.79
N GLY A 387 12.33 4.85 16.62
CA GLY A 387 13.70 5.32 16.48
C GLY A 387 14.01 5.97 15.14
N GLN A 388 13.51 5.42 14.03
CA GLN A 388 13.81 5.90 12.67
C GLN A 388 12.57 6.17 11.82
N ASP A 389 11.39 5.83 12.33
CA ASP A 389 10.12 6.07 11.68
C ASP A 389 9.05 6.50 12.71
N SER A 390 7.97 7.04 12.17
CA SER A 390 6.78 7.47 12.88
C SER A 390 5.56 7.02 12.07
N LYS A 391 4.50 6.65 12.76
CA LYS A 391 3.29 6.07 12.16
C LYS A 391 2.07 6.71 12.79
N ALA A 392 1.06 6.96 11.97
CA ALA A 392 -0.28 7.24 12.43
C ALA A 392 -1.18 6.09 11.96
N ILE A 393 -1.96 5.51 12.88
CA ILE A 393 -2.82 4.36 12.64
C ILE A 393 -4.23 4.72 13.14
N ARG A 394 -5.26 4.46 12.34
CA ARG A 394 -6.66 4.59 12.76
C ARG A 394 -7.31 3.22 12.86
N LEU A 395 -8.05 3.01 13.95
CA LEU A 395 -8.77 1.78 14.26
C LEU A 395 -10.29 1.94 14.13
N ASP A 396 -10.98 0.83 13.92
CA ASP A 396 -12.43 0.74 14.05
C ASP A 396 -12.87 0.44 15.50
N ASP A 397 -14.17 0.32 15.73
CA ASP A 397 -14.74 0.01 17.04
C ASP A 397 -14.35 -1.37 17.59
N ASN A 398 -13.86 -2.26 16.73
CA ASN A 398 -13.41 -3.61 17.08
C ASN A 398 -11.88 -3.71 17.21
N GLY A 399 -11.15 -2.61 17.01
CA GLY A 399 -9.69 -2.57 17.05
C GLY A 399 -8.99 -3.01 15.76
N ASN A 400 -9.72 -3.13 14.64
CA ASN A 400 -9.11 -3.43 13.34
C ASN A 400 -8.53 -2.17 12.70
N VAL A 401 -7.43 -2.31 11.97
CA VAL A 401 -6.77 -1.18 11.30
C VAL A 401 -7.58 -0.74 10.07
N ILE A 402 -8.12 0.48 10.10
CA ILE A 402 -8.86 1.08 8.98
C ILE A 402 -7.90 1.71 7.97
N ASP A 403 -6.96 2.51 8.45
CA ASP A 403 -6.02 3.26 7.61
C ASP A 403 -4.76 3.58 8.40
N PHE A 404 -3.64 3.73 7.70
CA PHE A 404 -2.39 4.13 8.33
C PHE A 404 -1.47 4.88 7.37
N VAL A 405 -0.57 5.66 7.93
CA VAL A 405 0.49 6.33 7.19
C VAL A 405 1.78 6.28 8.00
N MET A 406 2.92 6.24 7.30
CA MET A 406 4.25 6.22 7.92
C MET A 406 5.20 7.12 7.14
N ASN A 407 6.19 7.70 7.82
CA ASN A 407 7.32 8.40 7.21
C ASN A 407 8.54 7.45 7.13
N ASP A 408 8.47 6.50 6.20
CA ASP A 408 9.59 5.59 5.95
C ASP A 408 10.85 6.37 5.53
N LYS A 409 12.01 6.01 6.09
CA LYS A 409 13.36 6.51 5.72
C LYS A 409 13.68 7.96 6.11
N CYS A 410 12.86 8.63 6.91
CA CYS A 410 13.14 10.00 7.36
C CYS A 410 13.30 10.06 8.89
N SER A 411 14.56 10.12 9.37
CA SER A 411 14.84 10.27 10.80
C SER A 411 14.28 11.56 11.39
N ALA A 412 13.98 12.56 10.56
CA ALA A 412 13.54 13.86 11.02
C ALA A 412 12.10 13.77 11.54
N GLY A 413 11.90 13.94 12.86
CA GLY A 413 10.61 13.72 13.52
C GLY A 413 10.49 12.40 14.30
N THR A 414 11.61 11.75 14.61
CA THR A 414 11.68 10.43 15.27
C THR A 414 12.64 10.48 16.46
N GLY A 415 12.79 9.37 17.20
CA GLY A 415 13.74 9.28 18.31
C GLY A 415 15.19 9.57 17.91
N ARG A 416 15.65 9.10 16.73
CA ARG A 416 17.01 9.34 16.25
C ARG A 416 17.28 10.82 15.96
N PHE A 417 16.25 11.59 15.62
CA PHE A 417 16.38 13.04 15.52
C PHE A 417 16.69 13.64 16.88
N LEU A 418 15.91 13.31 17.92
CA LEU A 418 16.13 13.82 19.28
C LEU A 418 17.50 13.41 19.84
N GLU A 419 17.94 12.17 19.61
CA GLU A 419 19.28 11.69 19.96
C GLU A 419 20.39 12.58 19.37
N LEU A 420 20.34 12.83 18.06
CA LEU A 420 21.34 13.66 17.38
C LEU A 420 21.30 15.13 17.82
N MET A 421 20.14 15.64 18.21
CA MET A 421 20.03 17.00 18.75
C MET A 421 20.57 17.07 20.18
N ALA A 422 20.35 16.04 21.01
CA ALA A 422 20.95 15.95 22.34
C ALA A 422 22.48 15.93 22.26
N GLU A 423 23.03 15.15 21.33
CA GLU A 423 24.47 15.14 21.03
C GLU A 423 24.99 16.52 20.61
N ALA A 424 24.24 17.25 19.77
CA ALA A 424 24.62 18.60 19.32
C ALA A 424 24.52 19.69 20.40
N LEU A 425 23.63 19.48 21.38
CA LEU A 425 23.50 20.32 22.57
C LEU A 425 24.44 19.88 23.71
N GLU A 426 25.17 18.77 23.53
CA GLU A 426 26.04 18.15 24.53
C GLU A 426 25.32 17.82 25.85
N ILE A 427 24.07 17.36 25.77
CA ILE A 427 23.26 16.94 26.92
C ILE A 427 22.79 15.48 26.82
N PRO A 428 22.45 14.85 27.96
CA PRO A 428 21.73 13.57 27.96
C PRO A 428 20.41 13.65 27.19
N LEU A 429 20.01 12.54 26.55
CA LEU A 429 18.76 12.48 25.78
C LEU A 429 17.53 12.74 26.65
N GLU A 430 17.59 12.31 27.90
CA GLU A 430 16.53 12.48 28.90
C GLU A 430 16.20 13.97 29.09
N GLU A 431 17.21 14.85 29.08
CA GLU A 431 17.05 16.29 29.25
C GLU A 431 16.27 16.96 28.09
N ILE A 432 16.22 16.35 26.91
CA ILE A 432 15.39 16.83 25.79
C ILE A 432 13.89 16.69 26.09
N GLY A 433 13.52 15.71 26.92
CA GLY A 433 12.13 15.44 27.30
C GLY A 433 11.73 15.96 28.67
N GLU A 434 12.70 16.31 29.52
CA GLU A 434 12.49 16.82 30.88
C GLU A 434 12.22 18.34 30.90
N ASN A 435 11.72 18.83 32.03
CA ASN A 435 11.57 20.26 32.34
C ASN A 435 10.70 21.09 31.36
N PHE A 436 9.75 20.44 30.70
CA PHE A 436 8.72 21.11 29.92
C PHE A 436 7.58 21.56 30.86
N ASP A 437 7.60 22.82 31.26
CA ASP A 437 6.49 23.44 32.00
C ASP A 437 5.41 24.00 31.05
N GLN A 438 4.24 24.32 31.62
CA GLN A 438 3.16 24.93 30.86
C GLN A 438 3.41 26.40 30.49
N GLU A 439 4.48 27.03 31.01
CA GLU A 439 4.77 28.45 30.80
C GLU A 439 5.29 28.70 29.38
N GLY A 440 5.91 27.69 28.77
CA GLY A 440 6.40 27.76 27.38
C GLY A 440 7.77 28.42 27.26
N PRO A 441 8.29 28.57 26.03
CA PRO A 441 9.60 29.15 25.80
C PRO A 441 9.60 30.66 26.06
N ASN A 442 10.76 31.20 26.43
CA ASN A 442 10.96 32.64 26.59
C ASN A 442 11.01 33.33 25.23
N GLU A 443 11.67 32.71 24.27
CA GLU A 443 11.74 33.12 22.87
C GLU A 443 11.14 32.05 21.95
N GLU A 444 10.30 32.46 21.01
CA GLU A 444 9.73 31.54 20.03
C GLU A 444 10.73 31.22 18.91
N ILE A 445 11.39 30.07 19.03
CA ILE A 445 12.32 29.54 18.03
C ILE A 445 11.59 28.57 17.10
N THR A 446 11.90 28.63 15.80
CA THR A 446 11.40 27.68 14.79
C THR A 446 12.57 26.96 14.15
N ILE A 447 12.57 25.63 14.19
CA ILE A 447 13.50 24.80 13.43
C ILE A 447 12.95 24.64 12.01
N THR A 448 13.63 25.24 11.05
CA THR A 448 13.19 25.30 9.64
C THR A 448 13.64 24.10 8.83
N SER A 449 14.69 23.40 9.27
CA SER A 449 15.29 22.30 8.54
C SER A 449 14.42 21.04 8.54
N MET A 450 14.07 20.56 7.34
CA MET A 450 13.34 19.30 7.16
C MET A 450 14.22 18.06 7.32
N CYS A 451 15.54 18.19 7.06
CA CYS A 451 16.53 17.12 7.16
C CYS A 451 17.25 17.16 8.51
N THR A 452 17.42 16.01 9.17
CA THR A 452 18.11 15.90 10.47
C THR A 452 19.53 16.47 10.45
N VAL A 453 20.29 16.28 9.36
CA VAL A 453 21.67 16.79 9.23
C VAL A 453 21.71 18.32 9.20
N PHE A 454 20.77 18.94 8.49
CA PHE A 454 20.68 20.40 8.46
C PHE A 454 20.10 20.96 9.76
N ALA A 455 19.14 20.28 10.37
CA ALA A 455 18.62 20.66 11.68
C ALA A 455 19.72 20.65 12.76
N GLN A 456 20.64 19.69 12.70
CA GLN A 456 21.80 19.66 13.60
C GLN A 456 22.68 20.92 13.43
N SER A 457 22.94 21.31 12.17
CA SER A 457 23.71 22.52 11.86
C SER A 457 22.99 23.81 12.30
N GLU A 458 21.66 23.82 12.18
CA GLU A 458 20.79 24.91 12.66
C GLU A 458 20.83 25.02 14.18
N VAL A 459 20.76 23.91 14.92
CA VAL A 459 20.89 23.87 16.39
C VAL A 459 22.25 24.41 16.83
N VAL A 460 23.35 23.97 16.23
CA VAL A 460 24.70 24.50 16.53
C VAL A 460 24.78 26.00 16.27
N SER A 461 24.11 26.50 15.22
CA SER A 461 24.05 27.92 14.91
C SER A 461 23.26 28.72 15.95
N LEU A 462 22.16 28.17 16.48
CA LEU A 462 21.36 28.78 17.55
C LEU A 462 22.14 28.86 18.86
N VAL A 463 22.89 27.80 19.20
CA VAL A 463 23.80 27.79 20.36
C VAL A 463 24.87 28.86 20.19
N ALA A 464 25.50 28.97 19.02
CA ALA A 464 26.50 30.01 18.75
C ALA A 464 25.94 31.45 18.82
N GLN A 465 24.63 31.61 18.61
CA GLN A 465 23.91 32.89 18.77
C GLN A 465 23.54 33.19 20.24
N ASN A 466 23.95 32.34 21.19
CA ASN A 466 23.57 32.40 22.61
C ASN A 466 22.05 32.38 22.83
N LYS A 467 21.32 31.61 22.01
CA LYS A 467 19.90 31.32 22.28
C LYS A 467 19.79 30.42 23.51
N ASP A 468 18.74 30.62 24.28
CA ASP A 468 18.50 29.81 25.47
C ASP A 468 18.28 28.34 25.07
N GLN A 469 19.00 27.44 25.72
CA GLN A 469 18.94 26.02 25.44
C GLN A 469 17.52 25.46 25.66
N ARG A 470 16.78 25.95 26.67
CA ARG A 470 15.39 25.57 26.93
C ARG A 470 14.52 25.90 25.72
N ASP A 471 14.69 27.08 25.13
CA ASP A 471 13.91 27.53 23.98
C ASP A 471 14.22 26.70 22.72
N ILE A 472 15.49 26.30 22.55
CA ILE A 472 15.89 25.37 21.47
C ILE A 472 15.21 24.02 21.65
N ILE A 473 15.24 23.43 22.87
CA ILE A 473 14.57 22.16 23.19
C ILE A 473 13.07 22.26 22.94
N PHE A 474 12.44 23.39 23.30
CA PHE A 474 11.04 23.66 22.98
C PHE A 474 10.76 23.57 21.47
N ALA A 475 11.60 24.22 20.66
CA ALA A 475 11.46 24.21 19.21
C ALA A 475 11.67 22.80 18.60
N LEU A 476 12.58 22.01 19.16
CA LEU A 476 12.86 20.63 18.75
C LEU A 476 11.65 19.71 18.99
N ASN A 477 11.10 19.70 20.21
CA ASN A 477 9.93 18.90 20.56
C ASN A 477 8.70 19.32 19.72
N ARG A 478 8.53 20.62 19.51
CA ARG A 478 7.48 21.16 18.62
C ARG A 478 7.66 20.70 17.18
N SER A 479 8.88 20.61 16.67
CA SER A 479 9.18 20.12 15.32
C SER A 479 8.77 18.65 15.14
N VAL A 480 9.10 17.80 16.12
CA VAL A 480 8.68 16.38 16.14
C VAL A 480 7.15 16.27 16.17
N ALA A 481 6.49 16.97 17.10
CA ALA A 481 5.04 16.97 17.22
C ALA A 481 4.34 17.44 15.93
N SER A 482 4.87 18.49 15.29
CA SER A 482 4.31 19.01 14.02
C SER A 482 4.29 17.96 12.92
N LYS A 483 5.33 17.13 12.84
CA LYS A 483 5.43 16.06 11.85
C LYS A 483 4.46 14.91 12.12
N ALA A 484 4.35 14.50 13.39
CA ALA A 484 3.38 13.49 13.78
C ALA A 484 1.93 13.93 13.52
N ILE A 485 1.59 15.21 13.76
CA ILE A 485 0.28 15.78 13.38
C ILE A 485 0.04 15.74 11.88
N SER A 486 1.05 16.07 11.07
CA SER A 486 0.92 15.99 9.61
C SER A 486 0.62 14.57 9.12
N LEU A 487 1.17 13.54 9.78
CA LEU A 487 0.81 12.14 9.50
C LEU A 487 -0.63 11.85 9.91
N LEU A 488 -1.03 12.22 11.12
CA LEU A 488 -2.38 12.03 11.64
C LEU A 488 -3.46 12.67 10.73
N ASP A 489 -3.22 13.89 10.25
CA ASP A 489 -4.15 14.61 9.37
C ASP A 489 -4.41 13.91 8.03
N ARG A 490 -3.45 13.10 7.54
CA ARG A 490 -3.58 12.38 6.26
C ARG A 490 -4.53 11.20 6.33
N ILE A 491 -4.62 10.54 7.48
CA ILE A 491 -5.56 9.43 7.69
C ILE A 491 -6.91 9.94 8.21
N GLY A 492 -6.93 11.12 8.84
CA GLY A 492 -8.10 11.73 9.47
C GLY A 492 -8.09 11.53 10.98
N ARG A 493 -8.61 12.51 11.71
CA ARG A 493 -8.60 12.57 13.17
C ARG A 493 -9.82 11.88 13.78
N GLU A 494 -9.58 10.99 14.73
CA GLU A 494 -10.63 10.38 15.57
C GLU A 494 -10.16 10.38 17.03
N SER A 495 -11.04 10.84 17.94
CA SER A 495 -10.76 11.05 19.37
C SER A 495 -10.32 9.76 20.08
N ALA A 496 -9.78 9.87 21.30
CA ALA A 496 -9.06 8.82 22.01
C ALA A 496 -7.75 8.44 21.32
N TYR A 497 -6.81 9.39 21.39
CA TYR A 497 -5.46 9.27 20.84
C TYR A 497 -4.53 8.55 21.81
N MET A 498 -3.85 7.49 21.36
CA MET A 498 -2.76 6.86 22.09
C MET A 498 -1.43 7.19 21.44
N MET A 499 -0.39 7.43 22.25
CA MET A 499 0.98 7.54 21.74
C MET A 499 1.82 6.35 22.21
N THR A 500 2.53 5.74 21.27
CA THR A 500 3.38 4.55 21.48
C THR A 500 4.80 4.80 20.98
N GLY A 501 5.71 3.86 21.27
CA GLY A 501 7.12 3.96 20.89
C GLY A 501 7.97 4.69 21.93
N GLY A 502 9.29 4.76 21.67
CA GLY A 502 10.25 5.31 22.63
C GLY A 502 10.06 6.79 22.91
N VAL A 503 9.63 7.57 21.91
CA VAL A 503 9.44 9.02 22.07
C VAL A 503 8.21 9.37 22.90
N ALA A 504 7.30 8.42 23.15
CA ALA A 504 6.18 8.63 24.09
C ALA A 504 6.65 8.87 25.53
N LYS A 505 7.91 8.54 25.87
CA LYS A 505 8.55 8.87 27.15
C LYS A 505 9.05 10.33 27.22
N ASN A 506 9.10 11.04 26.09
CA ASN A 506 9.47 12.46 26.05
C ASN A 506 8.23 13.32 26.35
N ALA A 507 8.16 13.86 27.57
CA ALA A 507 7.02 14.66 28.02
C ALA A 507 6.81 15.93 27.17
N GLY A 508 7.89 16.55 26.67
CA GLY A 508 7.80 17.72 25.80
C GLY A 508 7.09 17.44 24.48
N VAL A 509 7.40 16.33 23.81
CA VAL A 509 6.71 15.90 22.57
C VAL A 509 5.25 15.57 22.86
N VAL A 510 4.97 14.84 23.96
CA VAL A 510 3.61 14.50 24.38
C VAL A 510 2.78 15.77 24.58
N LEU A 511 3.28 16.75 25.34
CA LEU A 511 2.58 18.00 25.61
C LEU A 511 2.33 18.83 24.34
N GLU A 512 3.32 18.92 23.43
CA GLU A 512 3.14 19.64 22.17
C GLU A 512 2.13 18.94 21.24
N LEU A 513 2.05 17.62 21.27
CA LEU A 513 1.02 16.86 20.57
C LEU A 513 -0.36 17.11 21.19
N GLU A 514 -0.51 17.00 22.51
CA GLU A 514 -1.77 17.27 23.21
C GLU A 514 -2.30 18.67 22.91
N LYS A 515 -1.44 19.70 22.94
CA LYS A 515 -1.82 21.09 22.59
C LYS A 515 -2.38 21.20 21.16
N ARG A 516 -1.80 20.49 20.20
CA ARG A 516 -2.18 20.55 18.78
C ARG A 516 -3.40 19.68 18.44
N ILE A 517 -3.60 18.61 19.19
CA ILE A 517 -4.77 17.74 19.09
C ILE A 517 -5.97 18.39 19.79
N GLY A 518 -5.75 19.09 20.91
CA GLY A 518 -6.80 19.63 21.77
C GLY A 518 -7.39 18.58 22.72
N GLU A 519 -6.72 17.44 22.89
CA GLU A 519 -7.14 16.32 23.74
C GLU A 519 -5.89 15.71 24.39
N LYS A 520 -6.05 15.11 25.58
CA LYS A 520 -4.97 14.38 26.23
C LYS A 520 -4.65 13.08 25.51
N LEU A 521 -3.37 12.74 25.47
CA LEU A 521 -2.90 11.46 24.93
C LEU A 521 -3.02 10.37 26.00
N ILE A 522 -3.47 9.20 25.58
CA ILE A 522 -3.37 7.98 26.36
C ILE A 522 -1.94 7.48 26.23
N ILE A 523 -1.20 7.45 27.34
CA ILE A 523 0.18 6.93 27.38
C ILE A 523 0.15 5.63 28.18
N PRO A 524 0.48 4.47 27.57
CA PRO A 524 0.64 3.22 28.29
C PRO A 524 1.75 3.29 29.34
N GLU A 525 1.70 2.43 30.35
CA GLU A 525 2.73 2.36 31.39
C GLU A 525 4.14 2.17 30.79
N GLU A 526 4.25 1.28 29.80
CA GLU A 526 5.46 1.11 29.01
C GLU A 526 5.12 1.22 27.51
N PRO A 527 5.28 2.41 26.89
CA PRO A 527 4.88 2.63 25.51
C PRO A 527 5.80 1.93 24.48
N GLN A 528 7.03 1.54 24.85
CA GLN A 528 7.95 0.88 23.93
C GLN A 528 7.55 -0.55 23.59
N ILE A 529 6.83 -1.25 24.50
CA ILE A 529 6.51 -2.66 24.30
C ILE A 529 5.20 -2.90 23.56
N ILE A 530 4.45 -1.87 23.17
CA ILE A 530 3.09 -2.04 22.62
C ILE A 530 3.07 -2.86 21.33
N GLY A 531 4.06 -2.69 20.44
CA GLY A 531 4.23 -3.53 19.27
C GLY A 531 4.42 -5.01 19.64
N ALA A 532 5.35 -5.30 20.55
CA ALA A 532 5.58 -6.68 21.03
C ALA A 532 4.37 -7.24 21.79
N TYR A 533 3.66 -6.42 22.56
CA TYR A 533 2.46 -6.82 23.27
C TYR A 533 1.33 -7.20 22.31
N GLY A 534 1.11 -6.40 21.26
CA GLY A 534 0.16 -6.73 20.20
C GLY A 534 0.49 -8.04 19.49
N ALA A 535 1.77 -8.27 19.20
CA ALA A 535 2.23 -9.55 18.66
C ALA A 535 1.91 -10.72 19.60
N ALA A 536 2.13 -10.57 20.91
CA ALA A 536 1.82 -11.60 21.91
C ALA A 536 0.31 -11.87 22.02
N LEU A 537 -0.53 -10.84 21.91
CA LEU A 537 -1.99 -10.98 21.88
C LEU A 537 -2.46 -11.75 20.63
N ILE A 538 -1.86 -11.46 19.47
CA ILE A 538 -2.16 -12.20 18.23
C ILE A 538 -1.75 -13.67 18.36
N ALA A 539 -0.60 -13.96 18.99
CA ALA A 539 -0.16 -15.32 19.29
C ALA A 539 -1.19 -16.05 20.17
N SER A 540 -1.81 -15.37 21.15
CA SER A 540 -2.87 -15.91 21.99
C SER A 540 -4.22 -16.13 21.28
N GLY A 541 -4.36 -15.61 20.06
CA GLY A 541 -5.59 -15.67 19.27
C GLY A 541 -6.64 -14.64 19.69
N LYS A 542 -6.24 -13.55 20.34
CA LYS A 542 -7.11 -12.47 20.76
C LYS A 542 -7.33 -11.43 19.69
#